data_AF-A0A6P7G5J7-F1
#
_entry.id   AF-A0A6P7G5J7-F1
#
_cell.length_a   1.000
_cell.length_b   1.000
_cell.length_c   1.000
_cell.angle_alpha   90.00
_cell.angle_beta   90.00
_cell.angle_gamma   90.00
#
_symmetry.space_group_name_H-M   'P 1'
#
loop_
_entity.id
_entity.type
_entity.pdbx_description
1 polymer ?
#
loop_
_entity_poly.entity_id
_entity_poly.type
_entity_poly.pdbx_seq_one_letter_code
_entity_poly.pdbx_strand_id
1 'polypeptide(L)'
;MKKIVICTILFYLFSIAQSNLEVVQDEELMNLIRTEKHVIVLFSRKYCESCDNYENELTGLREDIVETLNAWVVKVEDSQLTRLYSPDKEPVLVFFRHGIPLLYDGPLNDELILHTFTTNKEPISKELTDNTFEHLTQAATGNLFSLYLKLICLILFIETYLFP
;
A
#
# COMPACT_ATOMS: atom_id res chain seq x y z
N MET A 1 -36.31 -3.93 -6.55
CA MET A 1 -35.28 -3.92 -7.62
C MET A 1 -34.98 -2.52 -8.12
N LYS A 2 -35.92 -1.74 -8.68
CA LYS A 2 -35.64 -0.37 -9.16
C LYS A 2 -35.10 0.60 -8.10
N LYS A 3 -35.57 0.54 -6.84
CA LYS A 3 -35.10 1.41 -5.75
C LYS A 3 -33.64 1.21 -5.35
N ILE A 4 -33.13 -0.04 -5.39
CA ILE A 4 -31.73 -0.37 -5.07
C ILE A 4 -30.82 0.15 -6.18
N VAL A 5 -31.20 -0.08 -7.45
CA VAL A 5 -30.45 0.40 -8.62
C VAL A 5 -30.43 1.93 -8.68
N ILE A 6 -31.54 2.59 -8.33
CA ILE A 6 -31.58 4.06 -8.25
C ILE A 6 -30.66 4.56 -7.13
N CYS A 7 -30.60 3.88 -5.98
CA CYS A 7 -29.75 4.27 -4.87
C CYS A 7 -28.25 4.11 -5.20
N THR A 8 -27.87 3.01 -5.86
CA THR A 8 -26.49 2.79 -6.30
C THR A 8 -26.09 3.76 -7.42
N ILE A 9 -26.99 4.08 -8.34
CA ILE A 9 -26.75 5.08 -9.40
C ILE A 9 -26.67 6.50 -8.81
N LEU A 10 -27.52 6.84 -7.82
CA LEU A 10 -27.44 8.12 -7.12
C LEU A 10 -26.14 8.26 -6.32
N PHE A 11 -25.71 7.18 -5.66
CA PHE A 11 -24.47 7.15 -4.90
C PHE A 11 -23.27 7.30 -5.84
N TYR A 12 -23.26 6.59 -6.97
CA TYR A 12 -22.23 6.72 -8.00
C TYR A 12 -22.19 8.14 -8.61
N LEU A 13 -23.35 8.74 -8.90
CA LEU A 13 -23.44 10.12 -9.40
C LEU A 13 -23.02 11.17 -8.36
N PHE A 14 -23.30 10.92 -7.08
CA PHE A 14 -22.90 11.79 -5.98
C PHE A 14 -21.39 11.72 -5.75
N SER A 15 -20.79 10.53 -5.80
CA SER A 15 -19.34 10.34 -5.70
C SER A 15 -18.58 11.08 -6.81
N ILE A 16 -19.14 11.26 -8.01
CA ILE A 16 -18.50 11.99 -9.12
C ILE A 16 -18.48 13.51 -8.90
N ALA A 17 -19.41 14.06 -8.11
CA ALA A 17 -19.55 15.51 -7.91
C ALA A 17 -18.77 16.07 -6.71
N GLN A 18 -18.06 15.22 -5.96
CA GLN A 18 -17.42 15.61 -4.71
C GLN A 18 -16.06 16.29 -4.96
N SER A 19 -15.92 17.54 -4.52
CA SER A 19 -14.67 18.30 -4.57
C SER A 19 -13.63 17.89 -3.51
N ASN A 20 -13.93 16.87 -2.70
CA ASN A 20 -13.10 16.38 -1.60
C ASN A 20 -13.09 14.85 -1.64
N LEU A 21 -12.12 14.24 -0.97
CA LEU A 21 -12.08 12.78 -0.85
C LEU A 21 -13.18 12.27 0.09
N GLU A 22 -13.67 11.06 -0.18
CA GLU A 22 -14.65 10.40 0.68
C GLU A 22 -13.98 9.99 2.01
N VAL A 23 -14.55 10.46 3.12
CA VAL A 23 -14.11 10.07 4.47
C VAL A 23 -14.76 8.77 4.86
N VAL A 24 -13.96 7.74 5.12
CA VAL A 24 -14.43 6.44 5.59
C VAL A 24 -13.90 6.14 6.99
N GLN A 25 -14.62 5.31 7.73
CA GLN A 25 -14.17 4.83 9.05
C GLN A 25 -13.30 3.57 8.92
N ASP A 26 -12.55 3.23 9.97
CA ASP A 26 -11.64 2.07 9.97
C ASP A 26 -12.33 0.75 9.55
N GLU A 27 -13.54 0.49 10.04
CA GLU A 27 -14.29 -0.73 9.69
C GLU A 27 -14.66 -0.79 8.21
N GLU A 28 -15.07 0.35 7.65
CA GLU A 28 -15.43 0.48 6.24
C GLU A 28 -14.20 0.39 5.34
N LEU A 29 -13.09 1.02 5.73
CA LEU A 29 -11.82 0.89 5.05
C LEU A 29 -11.39 -0.59 4.98
N MET A 30 -11.46 -1.30 6.10
CA MET A 30 -11.11 -2.72 6.15
C MET A 30 -12.03 -3.58 5.27
N ASN A 31 -13.30 -3.19 5.12
CA ASN A 31 -14.20 -3.84 4.18
C ASN A 31 -13.78 -3.55 2.73
N LEU A 32 -13.52 -2.29 2.37
CA LEU A 32 -13.03 -1.89 1.04
C LEU A 32 -11.76 -2.64 0.65
N ILE A 33 -10.76 -2.72 1.54
CA ILE A 33 -9.51 -3.44 1.29
C ILE A 33 -9.75 -4.93 1.01
N ARG A 34 -10.80 -5.53 1.58
CA ARG A 34 -11.14 -6.96 1.39
C ARG A 34 -11.93 -7.20 0.12
N THR A 35 -12.83 -6.29 -0.25
CA THR A 35 -13.74 -6.47 -1.39
C THR A 35 -13.13 -5.97 -2.70
N GLU A 36 -12.37 -4.88 -2.63
CA GLU A 36 -11.83 -4.19 -3.78
C GLU A 36 -10.39 -4.57 -4.06
N LYS A 37 -10.03 -4.63 -5.34
CA LYS A 37 -8.67 -5.01 -5.76
C LYS A 37 -7.66 -3.91 -5.48
N HIS A 38 -8.06 -2.66 -5.65
CA HIS A 38 -7.17 -1.51 -5.63
C HIS A 38 -7.82 -0.41 -4.78
N VAL A 39 -7.17 -0.04 -3.68
CA VAL A 39 -7.65 1.01 -2.77
C VAL A 39 -6.49 1.92 -2.39
N ILE A 40 -6.61 3.20 -2.67
CA ILE A 40 -5.67 4.25 -2.27
C ILE A 40 -6.27 4.98 -1.07
N VAL A 41 -5.49 5.08 -0.01
CA VAL A 41 -5.92 5.61 1.29
C VAL A 41 -4.99 6.73 1.69
N LEU A 42 -5.56 7.91 1.93
CA LEU A 42 -4.88 9.00 2.61
C LEU A 42 -5.22 8.95 4.10
N PHE A 43 -4.25 8.60 4.94
CA PHE A 43 -4.35 8.80 6.37
C PHE A 43 -4.00 10.24 6.71
N SER A 44 -4.94 10.93 7.33
CA SER A 44 -4.90 12.35 7.65
C SER A 44 -5.19 12.59 9.14
N ARG A 45 -4.83 13.78 9.62
CA ARG A 45 -5.17 14.29 10.95
C ARG A 45 -5.83 15.64 10.83
N LYS A 46 -6.69 15.97 11.79
CA LYS A 46 -7.21 17.33 11.94
C LYS A 46 -6.09 18.35 12.12
N TYR A 47 -6.30 19.55 11.59
CA TYR A 47 -5.38 20.70 11.70
C TYR A 47 -3.98 20.43 11.09
N CYS A 48 -3.95 19.78 9.94
CA CYS A 48 -2.73 19.38 9.23
C CYS A 48 -2.70 20.01 7.83
N GLU A 49 -1.94 21.10 7.66
CA GLU A 49 -1.83 21.81 6.37
C GLU A 49 -1.24 20.93 5.26
N SER A 50 -0.26 20.09 5.59
CA SER A 50 0.29 19.13 4.63
C SER A 50 -0.75 18.09 4.19
N CYS A 51 -1.67 17.71 5.08
CA CYS A 51 -2.73 16.76 4.75
C CYS A 51 -3.72 17.36 3.74
N ASP A 52 -4.05 18.65 3.89
CA ASP A 52 -4.91 19.37 2.95
C ASP A 52 -4.27 19.44 1.55
N ASN A 53 -2.95 19.65 1.48
CA ASN A 53 -2.22 19.64 0.21
C ASN A 53 -2.28 18.25 -0.46
N TYR A 54 -2.07 17.18 0.30
CA TYR A 54 -2.20 15.81 -0.23
C TYR A 54 -3.62 15.50 -0.72
N GLU A 55 -4.64 15.95 0.02
CA GLU A 55 -6.04 15.76 -0.36
C GLU A 55 -6.38 16.48 -1.68
N ASN A 56 -5.88 17.70 -1.86
CA ASN A 56 -6.10 18.49 -3.07
C ASN A 56 -5.49 17.82 -4.30
N GLU A 57 -4.22 17.40 -4.24
CA GLU A 57 -3.55 16.73 -5.36
C GLU A 57 -4.22 15.40 -5.70
N LEU A 58 -4.57 14.59 -4.70
CA LEU A 58 -5.29 13.33 -4.91
C LEU A 58 -6.69 13.53 -5.49
N THR A 59 -7.34 14.66 -5.17
CA THR A 59 -8.63 15.01 -5.76
C THR A 59 -8.46 15.39 -7.24
N GLY A 60 -7.42 16.14 -7.58
CA GLY A 60 -7.08 16.46 -8.97
C GLY A 60 -6.77 15.23 -9.81
N LEU A 61 -6.03 14.27 -9.25
CA LEU A 61 -5.68 13.00 -9.87
C LEU A 61 -6.79 11.94 -9.88
N ARG A 62 -7.91 12.17 -9.19
CA ARG A 62 -8.89 11.13 -8.91
C ARG A 62 -9.46 10.49 -10.17
N GLU A 63 -9.77 11.30 -11.18
CA GLU A 63 -10.30 10.80 -12.46
C GLU A 63 -9.28 9.88 -13.15
N ASP A 64 -8.03 10.33 -13.30
CA ASP A 64 -6.94 9.54 -13.92
C ASP A 64 -6.66 8.24 -13.16
N ILE A 65 -6.71 8.27 -11.84
CA ILE A 65 -6.54 7.09 -10.97
C ILE A 65 -7.67 6.08 -11.23
N VAL A 66 -8.91 6.54 -11.28
CA VAL A 66 -10.06 5.66 -11.51
C VAL A 66 -9.99 5.05 -12.92
N GLU A 67 -9.64 5.85 -13.93
CA GLU A 67 -9.53 5.36 -15.32
C GLU A 67 -8.36 4.38 -15.51
N THR A 68 -7.21 4.67 -14.92
CA THR A 68 -5.96 3.90 -15.15
C THR A 68 -5.83 2.69 -14.22
N LEU A 69 -6.08 2.91 -12.92
CA LEU A 69 -5.87 1.90 -11.88
C LEU A 69 -7.16 1.16 -11.55
N ASN A 70 -8.33 1.75 -11.84
CA ASN A 70 -9.62 1.26 -11.36
C ASN A 70 -9.57 1.07 -9.83
N ALA A 71 -9.06 2.10 -9.15
CA ALA A 71 -8.81 2.11 -7.72
C ALA A 71 -9.79 3.04 -7.01
N TRP A 72 -10.21 2.65 -5.81
CA TRP A 72 -10.96 3.51 -4.91
C TRP A 72 -10.00 4.48 -4.22
N VAL A 73 -10.36 5.77 -4.15
CA VAL A 73 -9.56 6.78 -3.46
C VAL A 73 -10.37 7.32 -2.29
N VAL A 74 -9.89 7.07 -1.08
CA VAL A 74 -10.58 7.43 0.18
C VAL A 74 -9.62 8.09 1.14
N LYS A 75 -10.15 8.85 2.10
CA LYS A 75 -9.39 9.37 3.24
C LYS A 75 -9.92 8.82 4.55
N VAL A 76 -9.01 8.69 5.52
CA VAL A 76 -9.35 8.34 6.90
C VAL A 76 -8.68 9.34 7.83
N GLU A 77 -9.47 9.90 8.74
CA GLU A 77 -9.03 10.91 9.69
C GLU A 77 -8.84 10.30 11.08
N ASP A 78 -7.75 10.67 11.77
CA ASP A 78 -7.46 10.29 13.16
C ASP A 78 -7.48 8.75 13.42
N SER A 79 -7.13 7.94 12.41
CA SER A 79 -7.11 6.47 12.52
C SER A 79 -5.95 5.95 13.36
N GLN A 80 -6.21 4.91 14.15
CA GLN A 80 -5.14 4.17 14.83
C GLN A 80 -4.36 3.25 13.88
N LEU A 81 -4.93 2.93 12.72
CA LEU A 81 -4.30 2.07 11.70
C LEU A 81 -3.06 2.74 11.09
N THR A 82 -3.00 4.07 11.08
CA THR A 82 -1.80 4.81 10.66
C THR A 82 -0.54 4.31 11.36
N ARG A 83 -0.65 3.93 12.65
CA ARG A 83 0.49 3.42 13.44
C ARG A 83 1.06 2.09 12.95
N LEU A 84 0.26 1.31 12.22
CA LEU A 84 0.70 0.03 11.65
C LEU A 84 1.55 0.23 10.40
N TYR A 85 1.32 1.32 9.66
CA TYR A 85 2.00 1.59 8.39
C TYR A 85 3.14 2.60 8.57
N SER A 86 2.92 3.65 9.36
CA SER A 86 3.90 4.69 9.66
C SER A 86 3.53 5.42 10.96
N PRO A 87 4.03 4.98 12.14
CA PRO A 87 3.65 5.55 13.44
C PRO A 87 4.13 6.99 13.69
N ASP A 88 5.12 7.46 12.95
CA ASP A 88 5.81 8.74 13.21
C ASP A 88 5.62 9.78 12.10
N LYS A 89 4.80 9.49 11.08
CA LYS A 89 4.56 10.42 9.96
C LYS A 89 3.10 10.46 9.62
N GLU A 90 2.56 11.67 9.48
CA GLU A 90 1.26 11.98 8.87
C GLU A 90 1.45 13.27 8.05
N PRO A 91 0.85 13.39 6.85
CA PRO A 91 -0.03 12.44 6.19
C PRO A 91 0.69 11.17 5.70
N VAL A 92 -0.07 10.09 5.52
CA VAL A 92 0.43 8.82 4.96
C VAL A 92 -0.43 8.41 3.78
N LEU A 93 0.19 8.18 2.64
CA LEU A 93 -0.48 7.69 1.44
C LEU A 93 -0.15 6.21 1.22
N VAL A 94 -1.17 5.36 1.21
CA VAL A 94 -1.02 3.91 1.08
C VAL A 94 -1.86 3.39 -0.08
N PHE A 95 -1.25 2.63 -0.98
CA PHE A 95 -1.93 1.95 -2.07
C PHE A 95 -2.03 0.44 -1.79
N PHE A 96 -3.23 -0.03 -1.47
CA PHE A 96 -3.55 -1.45 -1.29
C PHE A 96 -3.83 -2.11 -2.63
N ARG A 97 -3.14 -3.23 -2.88
CA ARG A 97 -3.24 -4.04 -4.10
C ARG A 97 -3.52 -5.47 -3.71
N HIS A 98 -4.74 -5.95 -3.93
CA HIS A 98 -5.21 -7.24 -3.45
C HIS A 98 -4.96 -7.41 -1.94
N GLY A 99 -5.21 -6.34 -1.16
CA GLY A 99 -4.94 -6.31 0.27
C GLY A 99 -3.48 -6.09 0.68
N ILE A 100 -2.53 -6.08 -0.26
CA ILE A 100 -1.11 -5.87 0.02
C ILE A 100 -0.80 -4.37 -0.02
N PRO A 101 -0.38 -3.75 1.10
CA PRO A 101 -0.09 -2.32 1.15
C PRO A 101 1.19 -1.97 0.39
N LEU A 102 1.18 -0.83 -0.29
CA LEU A 102 2.34 -0.10 -0.78
C LEU A 102 2.35 1.27 -0.14
N LEU A 103 3.33 1.54 0.71
CA LEU A 103 3.52 2.88 1.25
C LEU A 103 4.15 3.79 0.17
N TYR A 104 3.60 4.98 -0.04
CA TYR A 104 4.21 6.01 -0.86
C TYR A 104 5.06 6.93 0.02
N ASP A 105 6.35 7.03 -0.29
CA ASP A 105 7.35 7.85 0.41
C ASP A 105 7.97 8.95 -0.48
N GLY A 106 7.47 9.11 -1.71
CA GLY A 106 7.92 10.12 -2.65
C GLY A 106 7.41 11.53 -2.33
N PRO A 107 7.90 12.55 -3.06
CA PRO A 107 7.37 13.91 -2.97
C PRO A 107 5.91 13.99 -3.43
N LEU A 108 5.21 15.02 -2.98
CA LEU A 108 3.86 15.36 -3.44
C LEU A 108 3.95 15.89 -4.88
N ASN A 109 3.78 15.00 -5.85
CA ASN A 109 3.82 15.30 -7.28
C ASN A 109 2.91 14.33 -8.02
N ASP A 110 1.97 14.87 -8.78
CA ASP A 110 0.91 14.12 -9.42
C ASP A 110 1.41 13.03 -10.36
N GLU A 111 2.31 13.41 -11.28
CA GLU A 111 2.90 12.49 -12.25
C GLU A 111 3.65 11.35 -11.56
N LEU A 112 4.39 11.67 -10.49
CA LEU A 112 5.16 10.67 -9.76
C LEU A 112 4.28 9.72 -8.95
N ILE A 113 3.23 10.23 -8.30
CA ILE A 113 2.25 9.42 -7.56
C ILE A 113 1.58 8.44 -8.53
N LEU A 114 1.02 8.95 -9.63
CA LEU A 114 0.33 8.15 -10.63
C LEU A 114 1.28 7.12 -11.27
N HIS A 115 2.50 7.53 -11.63
CA HIS A 115 3.52 6.64 -12.18
C HIS A 115 3.91 5.53 -11.20
N THR A 116 4.10 5.88 -9.92
CA THR A 116 4.48 4.93 -8.89
C THR A 116 3.40 3.87 -8.71
N PHE A 117 2.13 4.28 -8.61
CA PHE A 117 1.02 3.35 -8.45
C PHE A 117 0.76 2.52 -9.71
N THR A 118 0.93 3.10 -10.89
CA THR A 118 0.75 2.38 -12.17
C THR A 118 1.84 1.32 -12.37
N THR A 119 3.10 1.67 -12.13
CA THR A 119 4.23 0.73 -12.23
C THR A 119 4.12 -0.41 -11.23
N ASN A 120 3.49 -0.14 -10.09
CA ASN A 120 3.33 -1.09 -9.00
C ASN A 120 1.91 -1.62 -8.88
N LYS A 121 1.07 -1.54 -9.93
CA LYS A 121 -0.37 -1.90 -9.88
C LYS A 121 -0.59 -3.30 -9.34
N GLU A 122 0.17 -4.26 -9.86
CA GLU A 122 0.19 -5.62 -9.35
C GLU A 122 1.28 -5.76 -8.28
N PRO A 123 0.99 -6.44 -7.15
CA PRO A 123 2.04 -6.79 -6.22
C PRO A 123 3.04 -7.70 -6.95
N ILE A 124 4.33 -7.41 -6.82
CA ILE A 124 5.38 -8.30 -7.31
C ILE A 124 5.36 -9.54 -6.40
N SER A 125 4.45 -10.47 -6.69
CA SER A 125 4.43 -11.79 -6.06
C SER A 125 5.61 -12.57 -6.62
N LYS A 126 6.77 -12.44 -5.97
CA LYS A 126 7.70 -13.55 -5.96
C LYS A 126 7.06 -14.62 -5.09
N GLU A 127 6.19 -15.45 -5.67
CA GLU A 127 5.86 -16.73 -5.06
C GLU A 127 7.16 -17.52 -4.95
N LEU A 128 7.70 -17.56 -3.73
CA LEU A 128 8.80 -18.46 -3.40
C LEU A 128 8.17 -19.83 -3.18
N THR A 129 7.84 -20.50 -4.27
CA THR A 129 7.61 -21.94 -4.23
C THR A 129 8.97 -22.63 -4.06
N ASP A 130 9.03 -23.80 -3.42
CA ASP A 130 10.30 -24.51 -3.13
C ASP A 130 11.20 -24.65 -4.37
N ASN A 131 10.59 -24.88 -5.53
CA ASN A 131 11.24 -24.93 -6.84
C ASN A 131 11.74 -23.56 -7.36
N THR A 132 11.06 -22.45 -7.07
CA THR A 132 11.55 -21.10 -7.44
C THR A 132 12.64 -20.63 -6.49
N PHE A 133 12.54 -21.00 -5.21
CA PHE A 133 13.53 -20.71 -4.18
C PHE A 133 14.89 -21.36 -4.51
N GLU A 134 14.90 -22.64 -4.93
CA GLU A 134 16.13 -23.32 -5.36
C GLU A 134 16.79 -22.65 -6.57
N HIS A 135 16.01 -22.25 -7.58
CA HIS A 135 16.55 -21.55 -8.75
C HIS A 135 17.11 -20.15 -8.42
N LEU A 136 16.44 -19.39 -7.54
CA LEU A 136 16.89 -18.05 -7.14
C LEU A 136 18.10 -18.12 -6.19
N THR A 137 18.18 -19.14 -5.33
CA THR A 137 19.35 -19.37 -4.48
C THR A 137 20.54 -19.88 -5.30
N GLN A 138 20.33 -20.75 -6.29
CA GLN A 138 21.39 -21.17 -7.23
C GLN A 138 21.98 -20.00 -8.02
N ALA A 139 21.16 -19.01 -8.40
CA ALA A 139 21.62 -17.80 -9.07
C ALA A 139 22.37 -16.83 -8.13
N ALA A 140 22.04 -16.81 -6.83
CA ALA A 140 22.72 -16.01 -5.81
C ALA A 140 23.96 -16.72 -5.19
N THR A 141 24.09 -18.04 -5.37
CA THR A 141 25.24 -18.83 -4.94
C THR A 141 26.38 -18.72 -5.93
N GLY A 142 27.06 -17.58 -5.89
CA GLY A 142 28.43 -17.46 -6.39
C GLY A 142 29.44 -17.20 -5.27
N ASN A 143 29.09 -16.38 -4.28
CA ASN A 143 30.09 -15.96 -3.28
C ASN A 143 29.50 -15.53 -1.92
N LEU A 144 28.31 -14.93 -1.88
CA LEU A 144 27.79 -14.33 -0.65
C LEU A 144 27.13 -15.35 0.28
N PHE A 145 26.31 -16.25 -0.24
CA PHE A 145 25.57 -17.22 0.58
C PHE A 145 26.51 -18.26 1.23
N SER A 146 27.56 -18.67 0.51
CA SER A 146 28.60 -19.56 1.04
C SER A 146 29.39 -18.91 2.19
N LEU A 147 29.61 -17.59 2.12
CA LEU A 147 30.28 -16.84 3.17
C LEU A 147 29.41 -16.72 4.43
N TYR A 148 28.11 -16.45 4.27
CA TYR A 148 27.16 -16.38 5.39
C TYR A 148 26.97 -17.74 6.07
N LEU A 149 26.82 -18.83 5.30
CA LEU A 149 26.68 -20.17 5.86
C LEU A 149 27.95 -20.62 6.58
N LYS A 150 29.13 -20.29 6.04
CA LYS A 150 30.41 -20.51 6.73
C LYS A 150 30.52 -19.70 8.01
N LEU A 151 30.07 -18.44 8.01
CA LEU A 151 30.11 -17.59 9.20
C LEU A 151 29.19 -18.12 10.31
N ILE A 152 27.96 -18.51 9.97
CA ILE A 152 26.99 -19.07 10.92
C ILE A 152 27.50 -20.41 11.48
N CYS A 153 28.05 -21.28 10.63
CA CYS A 153 28.60 -22.56 11.06
C CYS A 153 29.83 -22.38 11.97
N LEU A 154 30.69 -21.40 11.67
CA LEU A 154 31.85 -21.08 12.52
C LEU A 154 31.42 -20.51 13.89
N ILE A 155 30.40 -19.65 13.93
CA ILE A 155 29.84 -19.11 15.18
C ILE A 155 29.27 -20.23 16.04
N LEU A 156 28.44 -21.11 15.46
CA LEU A 156 27.87 -22.26 16.18
C LEU A 156 28.93 -23.25 16.66
N PHE A 157 30.00 -23.44 15.88
CA PHE A 157 31.13 -24.28 16.29
C PHE A 157 31.92 -23.65 17.45
N ILE A 158 32.14 -22.33 17.44
CA ILE A 158 32.82 -21.63 18.53
C ILE A 158 31.99 -21.66 19.81
N GLU A 159 30.68 -21.41 19.75
CA GLU A 159 29.81 -21.47 20.94
C GLU A 159 29.72 -22.88 21.54
N THR A 160 29.75 -23.92 20.70
CA THR A 160 29.61 -25.31 21.18
C THR A 160 30.92 -25.88 21.74
N TYR A 161 32.09 -25.45 21.22
CA TYR A 161 33.36 -26.12 21.51
C TYR A 161 34.43 -25.24 22.18
N LEU A 162 34.30 -23.91 22.14
CA LEU A 162 35.33 -23.01 22.67
C LEU A 162 34.91 -22.31 23.98
N PHE A 163 33.63 -22.33 24.34
CA PHE A 163 33.11 -21.79 25.59
C PHE A 163 32.14 -22.79 26.27
N PRO A 164 32.65 -23.84 26.95
CA PRO A 164 31.87 -24.52 27.97
C PRO A 164 31.66 -23.63 29.22
#